data_AF-N9AK82-F1
#
_entry.id   AF-N9AK82-F1
#
_cell.length_a   1.000
_cell.length_b   1.000
_cell.length_c   1.000
_cell.angle_alpha   90.00
_cell.angle_beta   90.00
_cell.angle_gamma   90.00
#
_symmetry.space_group_name_H-M   'P 1'
#
loop_
_entity.id
_entity.type
_entity.pdbx_description
1 polymer ?
#
loop_
_entity_poly.entity_id
_entity_poly.type
_entity_poly.pdbx_seq_one_letter_code
_entity_poly.pdbx_strand_id
1 'polypeptide(L)'
;MDKKTLENLAEFICGTNEEIYPVYRKGSDLTSFFHSVGISVYHDGSTRAKWVFEQLVSCSKSQLADVLKRLASPKEYSGNHSKVISALRLLNKILYIEGFEIYLEGIEPKFKKIQINFSEKIEPEFKPIPRPNFLVLGLEPGVGEILDYRWDEIQRCIEADADLSAVILMGSLLEGLLLGVIHKNIKLANQAYSAPKTREGKVKPFSEWKLSEMIDVAHSLGWIEIDVKRFSHSLREFRNLIHPYEHMISNFNPNKDTTSISWLVIQAAINDLTKTLS
;
A
#
# COMPACT_ATOMS: atom_id res chain seq x y z
N MET A 1 3.89 30.32 -3.83
CA MET A 1 4.12 29.03 -3.17
C MET A 1 4.70 29.33 -1.81
N ASP A 2 4.15 28.73 -0.77
CA ASP A 2 4.59 28.92 0.60
C ASP A 2 6.02 28.40 0.82
N LYS A 3 6.74 28.99 1.77
CA LYS A 3 8.12 28.62 2.08
C LYS A 3 8.24 27.13 2.46
N LYS A 4 7.31 26.61 3.26
CA LYS A 4 7.33 25.21 3.70
C LYS A 4 7.08 24.25 2.54
N THR A 5 6.21 24.64 1.60
CA THR A 5 6.01 23.88 0.35
C THR A 5 7.31 23.78 -0.43
N LEU A 6 8.05 24.88 -0.59
CA LEU A 6 9.33 24.90 -1.30
C LEU A 6 10.41 24.05 -0.59
N GLU A 7 10.46 24.06 0.75
CA GLU A 7 11.35 23.18 1.52
C GLU A 7 11.05 21.71 1.27
N ASN A 8 9.77 21.32 1.32
CA ASN A 8 9.35 19.94 1.07
C ASN A 8 9.61 19.50 -0.38
N LEU A 9 9.42 20.41 -1.35
CA LEU A 9 9.79 20.17 -2.75
C LEU A 9 11.30 20.01 -2.91
N ALA A 10 12.11 20.79 -2.19
CA ALA A 10 13.55 20.65 -2.23
C ALA A 10 14.00 19.27 -1.74
N GLU A 11 13.44 18.77 -0.65
CA GLU A 11 13.66 17.40 -0.19
C GLU A 11 13.21 16.34 -1.21
N PHE A 12 12.04 16.54 -1.83
CA PHE A 12 11.54 15.64 -2.89
C PHE A 12 12.50 15.58 -4.10
N ILE A 13 12.99 16.72 -4.55
CA ILE A 13 13.93 16.80 -5.69
C ILE A 13 15.27 16.16 -5.32
N CYS A 14 15.76 16.34 -4.09
CA CYS A 14 17.01 15.74 -3.62
C CYS A 14 16.89 14.22 -3.45
N GLY A 15 15.74 13.75 -2.97
CA GLY A 15 15.42 12.34 -2.76
C GLY A 15 16.28 11.66 -1.69
N THR A 16 16.67 12.37 -0.64
CA THR A 16 17.66 11.91 0.36
C THR A 16 17.28 10.59 1.05
N ASN A 17 15.98 10.31 1.21
CA ASN A 17 15.48 9.02 1.70
C ASN A 17 14.87 8.23 0.53
N GLU A 18 15.55 7.16 0.10
CA GLU A 18 15.14 6.30 -1.02
C GLU A 18 13.91 5.42 -0.72
N GLU A 19 13.53 5.25 0.56
CA GLU A 19 12.29 4.57 0.95
C GLU A 19 11.06 5.46 0.73
N ILE A 20 11.25 6.77 0.80
CA ILE A 20 10.18 7.76 0.67
C ILE A 20 10.13 8.29 -0.76
N TYR A 21 11.26 8.72 -1.33
CA TYR A 21 11.31 9.46 -2.59
C TYR A 21 11.65 8.55 -3.78
N PRO A 22 11.04 8.79 -4.96
CA PRO A 22 11.17 7.89 -6.11
C PRO A 22 12.58 7.88 -6.74
N VAL A 23 13.34 8.97 -6.57
CA VAL A 23 14.66 9.19 -7.19
C VAL A 23 15.55 10.00 -6.26
N TYR A 24 16.70 9.45 -5.91
CA TYR A 24 17.81 10.18 -5.29
C TYR A 24 18.63 10.92 -6.36
N ARG A 25 18.95 12.21 -6.15
CA ARG A 25 19.73 13.04 -7.09
C ARG A 25 21.01 13.56 -6.44
N LYS A 26 22.18 13.25 -7.00
CA LYS A 26 23.46 13.86 -6.61
C LYS A 26 23.56 15.30 -7.14
N GLY A 27 24.55 16.09 -6.71
CA GLY A 27 24.68 17.50 -7.13
C GLY A 27 24.71 17.72 -8.66
N SER A 28 25.37 16.83 -9.40
CA SER A 28 25.36 16.81 -10.87
C SER A 28 23.96 16.55 -11.45
N ASP A 29 23.19 15.68 -10.81
CA ASP A 29 21.85 15.29 -11.24
C ASP A 29 20.85 16.41 -10.96
N LEU A 30 21.07 17.17 -9.88
CA LEU A 30 20.28 18.38 -9.57
C LEU A 30 20.47 19.46 -10.64
N THR A 31 21.72 19.72 -11.02
CA THR A 31 22.06 20.62 -12.14
C THR A 31 21.35 20.17 -13.42
N SER A 32 21.47 18.88 -13.74
CA SER A 32 20.84 18.28 -14.93
C SER A 32 19.30 18.37 -14.90
N PHE A 33 18.71 18.19 -13.72
CA PHE A 33 17.27 18.30 -13.52
C PHE A 33 16.77 19.73 -13.81
N PHE A 34 17.41 20.76 -13.24
CA PHE A 34 17.02 22.15 -13.50
C PHE A 34 17.24 22.55 -14.96
N HIS A 35 18.33 22.08 -15.59
CA HIS A 35 18.56 22.30 -17.01
C HIS A 35 17.45 21.69 -17.88
N SER A 36 16.93 20.51 -17.50
CA SER A 36 15.84 19.84 -18.24
C SER A 36 14.53 20.63 -18.28
N VAL A 37 14.35 21.59 -17.38
CA VAL A 37 13.20 22.50 -17.32
C VAL A 37 13.57 23.94 -17.73
N GLY A 38 14.73 24.12 -18.37
CA GLY A 38 15.17 25.42 -18.89
C GLY A 38 15.72 26.39 -17.84
N ILE A 39 16.08 25.90 -16.65
CA ILE A 39 16.67 26.72 -15.58
C ILE A 39 18.18 26.45 -15.55
N SER A 40 18.98 27.43 -15.99
CA SER A 40 20.44 27.28 -16.13
C SER A 40 21.16 27.62 -14.82
N VAL A 41 21.36 26.62 -13.97
CA VAL A 41 21.96 26.76 -12.62
C VAL A 41 22.90 25.59 -12.33
N TYR A 42 23.99 25.85 -11.62
CA TYR A 42 25.00 24.84 -11.28
C TYR A 42 25.07 24.65 -9.78
N HIS A 43 25.09 23.38 -9.34
CA HIS A 43 25.23 23.07 -7.93
C HIS A 43 26.59 23.52 -7.41
N ASP A 44 26.59 24.32 -6.35
CA ASP A 44 27.76 25.04 -5.84
C ASP A 44 28.58 24.27 -4.79
N GLY A 45 28.14 23.05 -4.44
CA GLY A 45 28.78 22.20 -3.43
C GLY A 45 28.24 22.41 -2.02
N SER A 46 27.28 23.31 -1.83
CA SER A 46 26.54 23.43 -0.57
C SER A 46 25.58 22.25 -0.35
N THR A 47 24.88 22.25 0.78
CA THR A 47 23.92 21.19 1.10
C THR A 47 22.81 21.14 0.05
N ARG A 48 22.64 19.98 -0.61
CA ARG A 48 21.68 19.77 -1.71
C ARG A 48 20.30 20.38 -1.46
N ALA A 49 19.65 20.04 -0.34
CA ALA A 49 18.31 20.53 -0.02
C ALA A 49 18.26 22.06 0.13
N LYS A 50 19.27 22.66 0.77
CA LYS A 50 19.40 24.12 0.91
C LYS A 50 19.57 24.77 -0.47
N TRP A 51 20.48 24.25 -1.29
CA TRP A 51 20.73 24.77 -2.62
C TRP A 51 19.48 24.70 -3.51
N VAL A 52 18.79 23.56 -3.53
CA VAL A 52 17.55 23.39 -4.29
C VAL A 52 16.48 24.36 -3.80
N PHE A 53 16.32 24.52 -2.49
CA PHE A 53 15.38 25.48 -1.93
C PHE A 53 15.66 26.91 -2.41
N GLU A 54 16.93 27.35 -2.40
CA GLU A 54 17.33 28.66 -2.90
C GLU A 54 17.02 28.83 -4.39
N GLN A 55 17.23 27.79 -5.21
CA GLN A 55 16.84 27.82 -6.62
C GLN A 55 15.31 27.87 -6.81
N LEU A 56 14.54 27.16 -5.99
CA LEU A 56 13.08 27.20 -6.07
C LEU A 56 12.52 28.57 -5.63
N VAL A 57 13.14 29.23 -4.65
CA VAL A 57 12.77 30.59 -4.21
C VAL A 57 13.06 31.63 -5.30
N SER A 58 14.13 31.46 -6.07
CA SER A 58 14.48 32.37 -7.17
C SER A 58 13.66 32.15 -8.45
N CYS A 59 12.91 31.04 -8.54
CA CYS A 59 12.07 30.74 -9.70
C CYS A 59 10.85 31.66 -9.81
N SER A 60 10.54 32.08 -11.04
CA SER A 60 9.24 32.66 -11.38
C SER A 60 8.11 31.63 -11.28
N LYS A 61 6.85 32.09 -11.30
CA LYS A 61 5.67 31.22 -11.25
C LYS A 61 5.63 30.21 -12.41
N SER A 62 6.04 30.60 -13.61
CA SER A 62 6.10 29.71 -14.76
C SER A 62 7.19 28.64 -14.59
N GLN A 63 8.38 29.04 -14.14
CA GLN A 63 9.47 28.11 -13.87
C GLN A 63 9.11 27.09 -12.79
N LEU A 64 8.44 27.51 -11.71
CA LEU A 64 7.92 26.58 -10.69
C LEU A 64 6.90 25.61 -11.29
N ALA A 65 6.01 26.08 -12.16
CA ALA A 65 5.05 25.21 -12.84
C ALA A 65 5.76 24.16 -13.71
N ASP A 66 6.84 24.53 -14.40
CA ASP A 66 7.62 23.61 -15.23
C ASP A 66 8.41 22.60 -14.40
N VAL A 67 8.97 23.02 -13.25
CA VAL A 67 9.57 22.11 -12.25
C VAL A 67 8.55 21.07 -11.78
N LEU A 68 7.36 21.50 -11.35
CA LEU A 68 6.33 20.61 -10.85
C LEU A 68 5.84 19.64 -11.94
N LYS A 69 5.64 20.12 -13.17
CA LYS A 69 5.31 19.28 -14.32
C LYS A 69 6.40 18.25 -14.58
N ARG A 70 7.68 18.64 -14.53
CA ARG A 70 8.77 17.68 -14.71
C ARG A 70 8.76 16.60 -13.65
N LEU A 71 8.54 16.95 -12.38
CA LEU A 71 8.42 15.98 -11.28
C LEU A 71 7.20 15.05 -11.40
N ALA A 72 6.12 15.50 -12.04
CA ALA A 72 4.96 14.64 -12.30
C ALA A 72 5.10 13.79 -13.57
N SER A 73 6.04 14.11 -14.45
CA SER A 73 6.15 13.51 -15.78
C SER A 73 6.66 12.07 -15.74
N PRO A 74 6.03 11.12 -16.46
CA PRO A 74 6.58 9.76 -16.63
C PRO A 74 7.98 9.72 -17.22
N LYS A 75 8.36 10.76 -17.98
CA LYS A 75 9.69 10.91 -18.60
C LYS A 75 10.80 11.10 -17.57
N GLU A 76 10.49 11.62 -16.38
CA GLU A 76 11.46 11.76 -15.29
C GLU A 76 11.83 10.41 -14.66
N TYR A 77 10.96 9.40 -14.82
CA TYR A 77 11.09 8.10 -14.17
C TYR A 77 11.34 6.97 -15.17
N SER A 78 11.77 7.30 -16.39
CA SER A 78 11.99 6.33 -17.49
C SER A 78 10.79 5.41 -17.74
N GLY A 79 9.57 5.91 -17.52
CA GLY A 79 8.34 5.13 -17.66
C GLY A 79 8.07 4.10 -16.55
N ASN A 80 8.85 4.08 -15.46
CA ASN A 80 8.60 3.18 -14.34
C ASN A 80 7.29 3.56 -13.61
N HIS A 81 6.22 2.81 -13.86
CA HIS A 81 4.88 3.09 -13.33
C HIS A 81 4.83 3.27 -11.82
N SER A 82 5.52 2.41 -11.06
CA SER A 82 5.54 2.49 -9.58
C SER A 82 6.14 3.82 -9.09
N LYS A 83 7.24 4.26 -9.72
CA LYS A 83 7.87 5.54 -9.39
C LYS A 83 6.99 6.73 -9.75
N VAL A 84 6.30 6.69 -10.89
CA VAL A 84 5.36 7.75 -11.31
C VAL A 84 4.20 7.88 -10.32
N ILE A 85 3.58 6.75 -9.94
CA ILE A 85 2.47 6.74 -8.98
C ILE A 85 2.93 7.29 -7.63
N SER A 86 4.09 6.83 -7.14
CA SER A 86 4.67 7.32 -5.88
C SER A 86 4.97 8.84 -5.95
N ALA A 87 5.56 9.30 -7.05
CA ALA A 87 5.86 10.70 -7.29
C ALA A 87 4.61 11.58 -7.25
N LEU A 88 3.57 11.23 -8.03
CA LEU A 88 2.31 11.98 -8.07
C LEU A 88 1.64 12.06 -6.70
N ARG A 89 1.60 10.95 -5.96
CA ARG A 89 1.01 10.90 -4.62
C ARG A 89 1.72 11.83 -3.64
N LEU A 90 3.05 11.73 -3.58
CA LEU A 90 3.87 12.55 -2.68
C LEU A 90 3.84 14.03 -3.07
N LEU A 91 3.93 14.32 -4.37
CA LEU A 91 3.88 15.68 -4.89
C LEU A 91 2.54 16.34 -4.55
N ASN A 92 1.43 15.65 -4.76
CA ASN A 92 0.10 16.16 -4.40
C ASN A 92 -0.11 16.32 -2.89
N LYS A 93 0.54 15.49 -2.07
CA LYS A 93 0.57 15.70 -0.60
C LYS A 93 1.26 17.02 -0.23
N ILE A 94 2.37 17.35 -0.90
CA ILE A 94 3.10 18.61 -0.70
C ILE A 94 2.27 19.80 -1.20
N LEU A 95 1.66 19.68 -2.39
CA LEU A 95 0.89 20.75 -3.04
C LEU A 95 -0.49 20.99 -2.43
N TYR A 96 -0.97 20.10 -1.55
CA TYR A 96 -2.32 20.19 -0.99
C TYR A 96 -2.63 21.56 -0.37
N ILE A 97 -1.68 22.11 0.38
CA ILE A 97 -1.83 23.42 1.04
C ILE A 97 -1.80 24.61 0.07
N GLU A 98 -1.37 24.39 -1.17
CA GLU A 98 -1.38 25.40 -2.23
C GLU A 98 -2.73 25.45 -2.99
N GLY A 99 -3.64 24.52 -2.71
CA GLY A 99 -5.00 24.53 -3.28
C GLY A 99 -5.08 24.06 -4.73
N PHE A 100 -4.10 23.27 -5.18
CA PHE A 100 -4.15 22.59 -6.46
C PHE A 100 -3.51 21.21 -6.40
N GLU A 101 -3.94 20.33 -7.30
CA GLU A 101 -3.34 19.03 -7.56
C GLU A 101 -2.75 19.01 -8.98
N ILE A 102 -1.73 18.18 -9.17
CA ILE A 102 -1.17 17.82 -10.48
C ILE A 102 -1.57 16.38 -10.81
N TYR A 103 -2.08 16.16 -12.02
CA TYR A 103 -2.51 14.86 -12.51
C TYR A 103 -1.98 14.63 -13.93
N LEU A 104 -2.02 13.38 -14.40
CA LEU A 104 -1.63 13.02 -15.76
C LEU A 104 -2.86 12.89 -16.65
N GLU A 105 -2.84 13.57 -17.79
CA GLU A 105 -3.73 13.28 -18.91
C GLU A 105 -2.88 12.57 -19.98
N GLY A 106 -2.98 11.24 -20.04
CA GLY A 106 -2.02 10.41 -20.77
C GLY A 106 -0.63 10.50 -20.12
N ILE A 107 0.34 11.07 -20.82
CA ILE A 107 1.71 11.30 -20.31
C ILE A 107 1.96 12.75 -19.90
N GLU A 108 0.99 13.64 -20.10
CA GLU A 108 1.17 15.08 -19.92
C GLU A 108 0.63 15.55 -18.57
N PRO A 109 1.48 16.18 -17.71
CA PRO A 109 1.06 16.70 -16.42
C PRO A 109 0.24 17.98 -16.53
N LYS A 110 -0.92 18.01 -15.86
CA LYS A 110 -1.85 19.14 -15.80
C LYS A 110 -2.20 19.51 -14.37
N PHE A 111 -2.51 20.78 -14.15
CA PHE A 111 -2.97 21.29 -12.87
C PHE A 111 -4.50 21.35 -12.80
N LYS A 112 -5.03 21.10 -11.61
CA LYS A 112 -6.45 21.32 -11.28
C LYS A 112 -6.55 21.96 -9.91
N LYS A 113 -7.38 23.00 -9.79
CA LYS A 113 -7.68 23.62 -8.49
C LYS A 113 -8.49 22.64 -7.64
N ILE A 114 -8.18 22.60 -6.35
CA ILE A 114 -8.89 21.79 -5.36
C ILE A 114 -9.35 22.68 -4.21
N GLN A 115 -10.44 22.29 -3.55
CA GLN A 115 -10.81 22.88 -2.28
C GLN A 115 -9.97 22.25 -1.17
N ILE A 116 -9.26 23.09 -0.42
CA ILE A 116 -8.52 22.66 0.75
C ILE A 116 -9.53 22.48 1.87
N ASN A 117 -9.55 21.29 2.43
CA ASN A 117 -10.33 21.00 3.61
C ASN A 117 -9.44 20.31 4.65
N PHE A 118 -9.25 20.96 5.81
CA PHE A 118 -8.56 20.40 6.96
C PHE A 118 -9.53 19.85 8.02
N SER A 119 -10.85 19.96 7.82
CA SER A 119 -11.78 19.10 8.56
C SER A 119 -11.46 17.67 8.15
N GLU A 120 -11.17 16.80 9.12
CA GLU A 120 -10.75 15.41 8.96
C GLU A 120 -11.12 14.83 7.59
N LYS A 121 -10.13 14.79 6.68
CA LYS A 121 -10.26 13.97 5.49
C LYS A 121 -10.08 12.55 5.95
N ILE A 122 -11.22 11.90 6.17
CA ILE A 122 -11.44 10.47 6.14
C ILE A 122 -10.48 9.91 5.08
N GLU A 123 -9.50 9.11 5.53
CA GLU A 123 -8.81 8.13 4.68
C GLU A 123 -9.85 7.50 3.76
N PRO A 124 -9.57 7.19 2.47
CA PRO A 124 -10.60 6.74 1.53
C PRO A 124 -11.58 5.83 2.26
N GLU A 125 -12.81 6.32 2.44
CA GLU A 125 -13.82 5.64 3.23
C GLU A 125 -14.09 4.35 2.45
N PHE A 126 -13.36 3.29 2.78
CA PHE A 126 -13.61 1.99 2.22
C PHE A 126 -14.98 1.64 2.76
N LYS A 127 -15.98 1.77 1.88
CA LYS A 127 -17.35 1.42 2.21
C LYS A 127 -17.28 0.05 2.86
N PRO A 128 -17.81 -0.13 4.08
CA PRO A 128 -17.83 -1.43 4.71
C PRO A 128 -18.40 -2.42 3.70
N ILE A 129 -17.57 -3.37 3.29
CA ILE A 129 -18.02 -4.40 2.36
C ILE A 129 -19.12 -5.20 3.05
N PRO A 130 -20.17 -5.59 2.32
CA PRO A 130 -21.17 -6.47 2.89
C PRO A 130 -20.47 -7.75 3.36
N ARG A 131 -20.93 -8.29 4.49
CA ARG A 131 -20.45 -9.56 5.01
C ARG A 131 -20.50 -10.60 3.88
N PRO A 132 -19.39 -11.31 3.58
CA PRO A 132 -19.41 -12.39 2.59
C PRO A 132 -20.37 -13.49 3.02
N ASN A 133 -21.00 -14.15 2.05
CA ASN A 133 -21.72 -15.39 2.34
C ASN A 133 -20.71 -16.54 2.52
N PHE A 134 -20.24 -16.75 3.75
CA PHE A 134 -19.23 -17.76 4.07
C PHE A 134 -19.71 -19.19 3.80
N LEU A 135 -21.01 -19.45 3.86
CA LEU A 135 -21.59 -20.77 3.56
C LEU A 135 -21.39 -21.16 2.09
N VAL A 136 -21.31 -20.17 1.19
CA VAL A 136 -21.09 -20.42 -0.23
C VAL A 136 -19.67 -20.92 -0.48
N LEU A 137 -18.70 -20.74 0.43
CA LEU A 137 -17.30 -21.15 0.24
C LEU A 137 -17.10 -22.67 0.09
N GLY A 138 -18.11 -23.51 0.32
CA GLY A 138 -18.01 -24.95 0.11
C GLY A 138 -16.97 -25.61 1.01
N LEU A 139 -16.69 -24.98 2.15
CA LEU A 139 -15.88 -25.53 3.22
C LEU A 139 -16.62 -26.70 3.89
N GLU A 140 -15.92 -27.44 4.75
CA GLU A 140 -16.56 -28.49 5.56
C GLU A 140 -17.78 -27.93 6.32
N PRO A 141 -18.86 -28.73 6.48
CA PRO A 141 -20.02 -28.30 7.25
C PRO A 141 -19.62 -27.77 8.63
N GLY A 142 -20.08 -26.57 9.00
CA GLY A 142 -19.72 -25.92 10.26
C GLY A 142 -18.63 -24.84 10.12
N VAL A 143 -17.73 -24.92 9.13
CA VAL A 143 -16.64 -23.94 9.00
C VAL A 143 -17.15 -22.60 8.51
N GLY A 144 -18.13 -22.59 7.60
CA GLY A 144 -18.77 -21.35 7.15
C GLY A 144 -19.44 -20.60 8.30
N GLU A 145 -20.12 -21.33 9.20
CA GLU A 145 -20.74 -20.81 10.41
C GLU A 145 -19.70 -20.25 11.39
N ILE A 146 -18.53 -20.90 11.52
CA ILE A 146 -17.43 -20.38 12.34
C ILE A 146 -16.87 -19.08 11.76
N LEU A 147 -16.73 -18.96 10.44
CA LEU A 147 -16.26 -17.73 9.80
C LEU A 147 -17.28 -16.59 9.96
N ASP A 148 -18.57 -16.89 9.84
CA ASP A 148 -19.65 -15.94 10.10
C ASP A 148 -19.64 -15.46 11.55
N TYR A 149 -19.49 -16.37 12.51
CA TYR A 149 -19.33 -16.03 13.93
C TYR A 149 -18.08 -15.18 14.19
N ARG A 150 -16.94 -15.51 13.56
CA ARG A 150 -15.69 -14.75 13.71
C ARG A 150 -15.81 -13.34 13.15
N TRP A 151 -16.55 -13.14 12.07
CA TRP A 151 -16.84 -11.81 11.56
C TRP A 151 -17.49 -10.94 12.64
N ASP A 152 -18.50 -11.47 13.33
CA ASP A 152 -19.20 -10.77 14.41
C ASP A 152 -18.34 -10.55 15.63
N GLU A 153 -17.52 -11.54 15.99
CA GLU A 153 -16.55 -11.39 17.08
C GLU A 153 -15.54 -10.27 16.78
N ILE A 154 -15.05 -10.16 15.54
CA ILE A 154 -14.15 -9.08 15.12
C ILE A 154 -14.81 -7.72 15.32
N GLN A 155 -16.07 -7.56 14.91
CA GLN A 155 -16.78 -6.29 15.09
C GLN A 155 -16.90 -5.93 16.56
N ARG A 156 -17.27 -6.88 17.43
CA ARG A 156 -17.32 -6.67 18.88
C ARG A 156 -15.97 -6.30 19.47
N CYS A 157 -14.88 -6.92 19.01
CA CYS A 157 -13.53 -6.55 19.44
C CYS A 157 -13.17 -5.12 19.03
N ILE A 158 -13.50 -4.70 17.80
CA ILE A 158 -13.27 -3.33 17.32
C ILE A 158 -14.06 -2.33 18.17
N GLU A 159 -15.35 -2.59 18.40
CA GLU A 159 -16.23 -1.72 19.20
C GLU A 159 -15.76 -1.58 20.66
N ALA A 160 -15.14 -2.63 21.20
CA ALA A 160 -14.64 -2.67 22.57
C ALA A 160 -13.16 -2.21 22.70
N ASP A 161 -12.55 -1.69 21.63
CA ASP A 161 -11.13 -1.31 21.60
C ASP A 161 -10.16 -2.48 21.98
N ALA A 162 -10.58 -3.73 21.70
CA ALA A 162 -9.79 -4.94 21.93
C ALA A 162 -8.90 -5.25 20.72
N ASP A 163 -7.97 -4.34 20.41
CA ASP A 163 -7.16 -4.33 19.18
C ASP A 163 -6.37 -5.63 18.94
N LEU A 164 -5.71 -6.15 19.96
CA LEU A 164 -4.96 -7.41 19.87
C LEU A 164 -5.85 -8.59 19.46
N SER A 165 -7.02 -8.71 20.10
CA SER A 165 -8.00 -9.76 19.78
C SER A 165 -8.54 -9.58 18.37
N ALA A 166 -8.86 -8.34 17.98
CA ALA A 166 -9.38 -8.02 16.66
C ALA A 166 -8.40 -8.47 15.56
N VAL A 167 -7.12 -8.09 15.63
CA VAL A 167 -6.13 -8.44 14.58
C VAL A 167 -5.84 -9.95 14.52
N ILE A 168 -5.85 -10.64 15.66
CA ILE A 168 -5.69 -12.10 15.69
C ILE A 168 -6.87 -12.78 14.99
N LEU A 169 -8.09 -12.34 15.29
CA LEU A 169 -9.29 -12.89 14.67
C LEU A 169 -9.35 -12.56 13.18
N MET A 170 -8.94 -11.38 12.75
CA MET A 170 -8.82 -11.01 11.34
C MET A 170 -7.85 -11.95 10.59
N GLY A 171 -6.67 -12.22 11.16
CA GLY A 171 -5.75 -13.18 10.55
C GLY A 171 -6.32 -14.60 10.48
N SER A 172 -7.10 -15.02 11.48
CA SER A 172 -7.83 -16.30 11.44
C SER A 172 -8.96 -16.32 10.38
N LEU A 173 -9.64 -15.20 10.18
CA LEU A 173 -10.69 -15.05 9.17
C LEU A 173 -10.10 -15.15 7.76
N LEU A 174 -8.97 -14.48 7.51
CA LEU A 174 -8.24 -14.56 6.25
C LEU A 174 -7.82 -16.00 5.93
N GLU A 175 -7.33 -16.73 6.93
CA GLU A 175 -6.96 -18.15 6.79
C GLU A 175 -8.14 -19.01 6.31
N GLY A 176 -9.29 -18.89 6.97
CA GLY A 176 -10.48 -19.65 6.58
C GLY A 176 -11.03 -19.24 5.21
N LEU A 177 -10.96 -17.94 4.86
CA LEU A 177 -11.37 -17.44 3.56
C LEU A 177 -10.53 -18.05 2.42
N LEU A 178 -9.21 -17.98 2.54
CA LEU A 178 -8.30 -18.53 1.53
C LEU A 178 -8.41 -20.05 1.44
N LEU A 179 -8.56 -20.74 2.57
CA LEU A 179 -8.78 -22.19 2.58
C LEU A 179 -10.06 -22.55 1.81
N GLY A 180 -11.15 -21.80 1.99
CA GLY A 180 -12.41 -22.03 1.27
C GLY A 180 -12.28 -21.85 -0.24
N VAL A 181 -11.59 -20.79 -0.64
CA VAL A 181 -11.27 -20.55 -2.05
C VAL A 181 -10.43 -21.68 -2.64
N ILE A 182 -9.41 -22.13 -1.92
CA ILE A 182 -8.54 -23.24 -2.34
C ILE A 182 -9.33 -24.55 -2.47
N HIS A 183 -10.20 -24.86 -1.52
CA HIS A 183 -11.05 -26.06 -1.55
C HIS A 183 -12.03 -26.06 -2.73
N LYS A 184 -12.54 -24.91 -3.14
CA LYS A 184 -13.33 -24.79 -4.37
C LYS A 184 -12.52 -24.99 -5.64
N ASN A 185 -11.22 -24.69 -5.59
CA ASN A 185 -10.33 -24.63 -6.75
C ASN A 185 -9.16 -25.63 -6.63
N ILE A 186 -9.40 -26.80 -6.02
CA ILE A 186 -8.38 -27.80 -5.65
C ILE A 186 -7.42 -28.14 -6.80
N LYS A 187 -7.95 -28.31 -8.01
CA LYS A 187 -7.12 -28.65 -9.18
C LYS A 187 -6.14 -27.54 -9.52
N LEU A 188 -6.61 -26.29 -9.54
CA LEU A 188 -5.78 -25.11 -9.82
C LEU A 188 -4.75 -24.90 -8.70
N ALA A 189 -5.20 -24.99 -7.44
CA ALA A 189 -4.33 -24.83 -6.27
C ALA A 189 -3.17 -25.85 -6.26
N ASN A 190 -3.44 -27.13 -6.52
CA ASN A 190 -2.40 -28.16 -6.57
C ASN A 190 -1.44 -28.02 -7.77
N GLN A 191 -1.87 -27.35 -8.85
CA GLN A 191 -1.06 -27.12 -10.04
C GLN A 191 -0.27 -25.81 -9.99
N ALA A 192 -0.58 -24.92 -9.04
CA ALA A 192 0.15 -23.67 -8.85
C ALA A 192 1.64 -23.94 -8.65
N TYR A 193 2.50 -23.13 -9.29
CA TYR A 193 3.94 -23.28 -9.12
C TYR A 193 4.39 -23.02 -7.68
N SER A 194 3.61 -22.23 -6.92
CA SER A 194 3.85 -21.92 -5.52
C SER A 194 3.15 -22.88 -4.55
N ALA A 195 2.51 -23.96 -5.04
CA ALA A 195 1.89 -24.97 -4.19
C ALA A 195 2.95 -25.56 -3.25
N PRO A 196 2.70 -25.61 -1.92
CA PRO A 196 3.68 -26.09 -0.98
C PRO A 196 3.92 -27.59 -1.17
N LYS A 197 5.19 -27.99 -1.17
CA LYS A 197 5.63 -29.37 -1.43
C LYS A 197 6.32 -29.97 -0.21
N THR A 198 6.20 -31.28 -0.06
CA THR A 198 6.99 -32.09 0.86
C THR A 198 8.44 -32.16 0.39
N ARG A 199 9.32 -32.73 1.21
CA ARG A 199 10.74 -32.92 0.86
C ARG A 199 10.92 -33.81 -0.38
N GLU A 200 9.96 -34.70 -0.63
CA GLU A 200 9.90 -35.61 -1.78
C GLU A 200 9.31 -34.94 -3.03
N GLY A 201 9.00 -33.64 -2.97
CA GLY A 201 8.49 -32.86 -4.11
C GLY A 201 6.99 -33.03 -4.39
N LYS A 202 6.25 -33.78 -3.55
CA LYS A 202 4.80 -33.95 -3.66
C LYS A 202 4.08 -32.75 -3.03
N VAL A 203 2.96 -32.33 -3.60
CA VAL A 203 2.15 -31.25 -2.99
C VAL A 203 1.62 -31.73 -1.64
N LYS A 204 1.69 -30.86 -0.63
CA LYS A 204 1.21 -31.17 0.74
C LYS A 204 -0.31 -31.33 0.76
N PRO A 205 -0.87 -32.16 1.66
CA PRO A 205 -2.30 -32.12 1.97
C PRO A 205 -2.74 -30.72 2.43
N PHE A 206 -3.94 -30.27 2.05
CA PHE A 206 -4.42 -28.91 2.39
C PHE A 206 -4.48 -28.62 3.89
N SER A 207 -4.68 -29.65 4.72
CA SER A 207 -4.63 -29.55 6.19
C SER A 207 -3.27 -29.11 6.73
N GLU A 208 -2.21 -29.22 5.94
CA GLU A 208 -0.85 -28.82 6.30
C GLU A 208 -0.42 -27.49 5.68
N TRP A 209 -1.29 -26.84 4.90
CA TRP A 209 -0.97 -25.57 4.27
C TRP A 209 -1.04 -24.45 5.32
N LYS A 210 0.06 -23.73 5.46
CA LYS A 210 0.13 -22.55 6.34
C LYS A 210 -0.51 -21.35 5.66
N LEU A 211 -1.01 -20.39 6.45
CA LEU A 211 -1.52 -19.12 5.93
C LEU A 211 -0.55 -18.44 4.96
N SER A 212 0.75 -18.43 5.25
CA SER A 212 1.77 -17.88 4.35
C SER A 212 1.76 -18.54 2.96
N GLU A 213 1.63 -19.87 2.92
CA GLU A 213 1.63 -20.65 1.69
C GLU A 213 0.31 -20.43 0.92
N MET A 214 -0.81 -20.33 1.62
CA MET A 214 -2.10 -19.99 1.02
C MET A 214 -2.12 -18.60 0.39
N ILE A 215 -1.53 -17.60 1.05
CA ILE A 215 -1.37 -16.24 0.49
C ILE A 215 -0.52 -16.29 -0.79
N ASP A 216 0.58 -17.04 -0.77
CA ASP A 216 1.46 -17.14 -1.94
C ASP A 216 0.80 -17.86 -3.12
N VAL A 217 0.00 -18.91 -2.86
CA VAL A 217 -0.80 -19.61 -3.89
C VAL A 217 -1.92 -18.73 -4.43
N ALA A 218 -2.66 -18.03 -3.57
CA ALA A 218 -3.72 -17.13 -4.01
C ALA A 218 -3.18 -16.03 -4.94
N HIS A 219 -2.02 -15.46 -4.62
CA HIS A 219 -1.40 -14.48 -5.49
C HIS A 219 -0.88 -15.08 -6.80
N SER A 220 -0.22 -16.24 -6.76
CA SER A 220 0.38 -16.85 -7.96
C SER A 220 -0.67 -17.28 -8.99
N LEU A 221 -1.88 -17.60 -8.53
CA LEU A 221 -3.05 -17.89 -9.37
C LEU A 221 -3.84 -16.63 -9.78
N GLY A 222 -3.39 -15.44 -9.37
CA GLY A 222 -4.03 -14.18 -9.70
C GLY A 222 -5.35 -13.92 -8.97
N TRP A 223 -5.62 -14.62 -7.86
CA TRP A 223 -6.83 -14.43 -7.06
C TRP A 223 -6.74 -13.21 -6.14
N ILE A 224 -5.52 -12.80 -5.77
CA ILE A 224 -5.24 -11.56 -5.02
C ILE A 224 -4.08 -10.78 -5.66
N GLU A 225 -4.14 -9.46 -5.57
CA GLU A 225 -3.11 -8.55 -6.07
C GLU A 225 -1.86 -8.53 -5.15
N ILE A 226 -0.75 -7.96 -5.66
CA ILE A 226 0.57 -8.02 -5.01
C ILE A 226 0.61 -7.22 -3.69
N ASP A 227 -0.15 -6.14 -3.60
CA ASP A 227 -0.32 -5.34 -2.39
C ASP A 227 -1.10 -6.13 -1.33
N VAL A 228 -2.24 -6.73 -1.71
CA VAL A 228 -3.03 -7.61 -0.83
C VAL A 228 -2.20 -8.76 -0.31
N LYS A 229 -1.36 -9.39 -1.15
CA LYS A 229 -0.38 -10.39 -0.70
C LYS A 229 0.56 -9.85 0.39
N ARG A 230 1.18 -8.69 0.16
CA ARG A 230 2.16 -8.12 1.10
C ARG A 230 1.52 -7.80 2.44
N PHE A 231 0.37 -7.15 2.42
CA PHE A 231 -0.34 -6.81 3.65
C PHE A 231 -0.94 -8.02 4.35
N SER A 232 -1.37 -9.05 3.62
CA SER A 232 -1.81 -10.33 4.18
C SER A 232 -0.68 -11.04 4.94
N HIS A 233 0.56 -10.99 4.44
CA HIS A 233 1.71 -11.52 5.17
C HIS A 233 1.98 -10.73 6.45
N SER A 234 1.81 -9.40 6.45
CA SER A 234 1.87 -8.61 7.69
C SER A 234 0.76 -8.96 8.68
N LEU A 235 -0.49 -9.11 8.21
CA LEU A 235 -1.62 -9.51 9.06
C LEU A 235 -1.41 -10.90 9.68
N ARG A 236 -0.80 -11.84 8.94
CA ARG A 236 -0.39 -13.14 9.48
C ARG A 236 0.56 -13.00 10.66
N GLU A 237 1.51 -12.07 10.62
CA GLU A 237 2.41 -11.84 11.75
C GLU A 237 1.66 -11.30 12.97
N PHE A 238 0.68 -10.42 12.79
CA PHE A 238 -0.16 -9.95 13.90
C PHE A 238 -0.99 -11.08 14.52
N ARG A 239 -1.44 -12.05 13.72
CA ARG A 239 -2.10 -13.26 14.25
C ARG A 239 -1.18 -14.06 15.17
N ASN A 240 0.11 -14.13 14.87
CA ASN A 240 1.07 -14.89 15.68
C ASN A 240 1.25 -14.30 17.09
N LEU A 241 0.83 -13.05 17.33
CA LEU A 241 0.82 -12.42 18.65
C LEU A 241 -0.14 -13.11 19.64
N ILE A 242 -0.98 -14.05 19.17
CA ILE A 242 -1.72 -14.95 20.07
C ILE A 242 -0.78 -15.74 21.00
N HIS A 243 0.47 -15.95 20.59
CA HIS A 243 1.49 -16.57 21.41
C HIS A 243 2.20 -15.49 22.26
N PRO A 244 2.08 -15.52 23.60
CA PRO A 244 2.64 -14.47 24.47
C PRO A 244 4.15 -14.26 24.32
N TYR A 245 4.89 -15.33 24.00
CA TYR A 245 6.34 -15.24 23.77
C TYR A 245 6.68 -14.50 22.47
N GLU A 246 5.94 -14.76 21.38
CA GLU A 246 6.07 -14.01 20.12
C GLU A 246 5.69 -12.55 20.33
N HIS A 247 4.62 -12.30 21.09
CA HIS A 247 4.20 -10.93 21.45
C HIS A 247 5.30 -10.19 22.21
N MET A 248 5.90 -10.82 23.23
CA MET A 248 7.01 -10.25 23.98
C MET A 248 8.22 -9.92 23.09
N ILE A 249 8.64 -10.82 22.20
CA ILE A 249 9.78 -10.61 21.31
C ILE A 249 9.52 -9.51 20.28
N SER A 250 8.29 -9.43 19.76
CA SER A 250 7.93 -8.41 18.76
C SER A 250 8.03 -6.98 19.30
N ASN A 251 7.95 -6.80 20.63
CA ASN A 251 7.85 -5.50 21.31
C ASN A 251 6.80 -4.58 20.65
N PHE A 252 5.71 -5.18 20.17
CA PHE A 252 4.67 -4.51 19.40
C PHE A 252 3.32 -4.73 20.07
N ASN A 253 2.54 -3.67 20.20
CA ASN A 253 1.17 -3.73 20.71
C ASN A 253 0.23 -3.19 19.63
N PRO A 254 -0.67 -4.03 19.09
CA PRO A 254 -1.71 -3.57 18.19
C PRO A 254 -2.51 -2.44 18.83
N ASN A 255 -2.84 -1.44 18.03
CA ASN A 255 -3.65 -0.28 18.39
C ASN A 255 -4.73 -0.07 17.33
N LYS A 256 -5.60 0.94 17.52
CA LYS A 256 -6.70 1.27 16.59
C LYS A 256 -6.24 1.42 15.14
N ASP A 257 -5.08 2.01 14.89
CA ASP A 257 -4.52 2.15 13.54
C ASP A 257 -4.17 0.79 12.94
N THR A 258 -3.54 -0.08 13.74
CA THR A 258 -3.20 -1.46 13.35
C THR A 258 -4.46 -2.24 13.00
N THR A 259 -5.50 -2.14 13.84
CA THR A 259 -6.81 -2.78 13.64
C THR A 259 -7.49 -2.26 12.38
N SER A 260 -7.49 -0.95 12.16
CA SER A 260 -8.09 -0.31 10.99
C SER A 260 -7.39 -0.74 9.71
N ILE A 261 -6.05 -0.69 9.67
CA ILE A 261 -5.27 -1.17 8.52
C ILE A 261 -5.52 -2.66 8.28
N SER A 262 -5.50 -3.48 9.32
CA SER A 262 -5.75 -4.93 9.21
C SER A 262 -7.14 -5.25 8.67
N TRP A 263 -8.14 -4.46 9.06
CA TRP A 263 -9.48 -4.57 8.52
C TRP A 263 -9.52 -4.26 7.02
N LEU A 264 -8.82 -3.21 6.58
CA LEU A 264 -8.70 -2.89 5.15
C LEU A 264 -8.07 -4.04 4.35
N VAL A 265 -7.10 -4.77 4.92
CA VAL A 265 -6.52 -5.96 4.28
C VAL A 265 -7.58 -7.04 4.03
N ILE A 266 -8.43 -7.31 5.03
CA ILE A 266 -9.53 -8.27 4.89
C ILE A 266 -10.50 -7.83 3.80
N GLN A 267 -10.86 -6.55 3.78
CA GLN A 267 -11.78 -6.03 2.78
C GLN A 267 -11.20 -6.13 1.37
N ALA A 268 -9.92 -5.77 1.19
CA ALA A 268 -9.24 -5.87 -0.10
C ALA A 268 -9.13 -7.32 -0.57
N ALA A 269 -8.77 -8.25 0.32
CA ALA A 269 -8.72 -9.68 -0.01
C ALA A 269 -10.08 -10.21 -0.46
N ILE A 270 -11.17 -9.87 0.25
CA ILE A 270 -12.52 -10.28 -0.16
C ILE A 270 -12.89 -9.69 -1.52
N ASN A 271 -12.58 -8.42 -1.78
CA ASN A 271 -12.87 -7.77 -3.05
C ASN A 271 -12.13 -8.43 -4.22
N ASP A 272 -10.84 -8.70 -4.06
CA ASP A 272 -10.03 -9.39 -5.07
C ASP A 272 -10.55 -10.79 -5.36
N LEU A 273 -10.82 -11.58 -4.31
CA LEU A 273 -11.36 -12.92 -4.43
C LEU A 273 -12.73 -12.92 -5.10
N THR A 274 -13.60 -11.97 -4.74
CA THR A 274 -14.91 -11.83 -5.36
C THR A 274 -14.74 -11.50 -6.83
N LYS A 275 -13.96 -10.48 -7.18
CA LYS A 275 -13.75 -10.05 -8.57
C LYS A 275 -13.16 -11.14 -9.46
N THR A 276 -12.29 -11.99 -8.92
CA THR A 276 -11.54 -13.00 -9.69
C THR A 276 -12.25 -14.36 -9.77
N LEU A 277 -13.18 -14.64 -8.85
CA LEU A 277 -13.87 -15.94 -8.74
C LEU A 277 -15.39 -15.85 -8.96
N SER A 278 -15.91 -14.66 -9.31
CA SER A 278 -17.30 -14.44 -9.75
C SER A 278 -17.59 -15.08 -11.10
#